data_AF-A0A074ZQZ9-F1
#
_entry.id   AF-A0A074ZQZ9-F1
#
_cell.length_a   1.000
_cell.length_b   1.000
_cell.length_c   1.000
_cell.angle_alpha   90.00
_cell.angle_beta   90.00
_cell.angle_gamma   90.00
#
_symmetry.space_group_name_H-M   'P 1'
#
loop_
_entity.id
_entity.type
_entity.pdbx_description
1 polymer ?
#
loop_
_entity_poly.entity_id
_entity_poly.type
_entity_poly.pdbx_seq_one_letter_code
_entity_poly.pdbx_strand_id
1 'polypeptide(L)'
;MDSMVVDEATLLVLNESSEGVVTPLESTAAKDNRHIVDSTDNQKLDYEDIRSLRSSGTSGNEILTELVRGNANFDKKTKFSQEKYVSKKRKRHLSLFTIEKPCTRILCELYSKLRRDKCMYVVA
;
A
#
# COMPACT_ATOMS: atom_id res chain seq x y z
N MET A 1 -19.44 15.98 -30.41
CA MET A 1 -19.88 14.73 -29.74
C MET A 1 -18.85 13.67 -30.11
N ASP A 2 -17.63 13.81 -29.58
CA ASP A 2 -16.65 12.73 -29.67
C ASP A 2 -16.70 11.97 -28.35
N SER A 3 -17.05 10.70 -28.46
CA SER A 3 -17.05 9.72 -27.39
C SER A 3 -15.62 9.47 -26.94
N MET A 4 -15.21 10.07 -25.83
CA MET A 4 -14.05 9.62 -25.07
C MET A 4 -14.43 8.33 -24.34
N VAL A 5 -14.05 7.21 -24.95
CA VAL A 5 -13.89 5.93 -24.27
C VAL A 5 -12.86 6.17 -23.16
N VAL A 6 -13.33 6.18 -21.92
CA VAL A 6 -12.47 6.25 -20.73
C VAL A 6 -11.90 4.85 -20.52
N ASP A 7 -10.83 4.55 -21.26
CA ASP A 7 -9.95 3.43 -20.94
C ASP A 7 -9.27 3.73 -19.60
N GLU A 8 -9.14 2.68 -18.80
CA GLU A 8 -8.76 2.65 -17.39
C GLU A 8 -7.28 2.97 -17.12
N ALA A 9 -6.69 3.93 -17.85
CA ALA A 9 -5.26 4.23 -17.80
C ALA A 9 -4.97 5.73 -17.94
N THR A 10 -5.40 6.53 -16.97
CA THR A 10 -4.80 7.87 -16.77
C THR A 10 -4.66 8.18 -15.29
N LEU A 11 -3.65 7.58 -14.67
CA LEU A 11 -3.07 8.12 -13.45
C LEU A 11 -2.31 9.40 -13.85
N LEU A 12 -2.82 10.56 -13.43
CA LEU A 12 -2.11 11.82 -13.56
C LEU A 12 -0.81 11.75 -12.73
N VAL A 13 0.31 11.56 -13.43
CA VAL A 13 1.66 11.73 -12.89
C VAL A 13 1.94 13.23 -12.83
N LEU A 14 1.86 13.79 -11.62
CA LEU A 14 2.65 14.96 -11.26
C LEU A 14 3.66 14.49 -10.21
N ASN A 15 4.90 14.24 -10.65
CA ASN A 15 6.12 14.87 -10.12
C ASN A 15 7.34 14.04 -10.55
N GLU A 16 8.11 14.54 -11.52
CA GLU A 16 9.48 14.09 -11.71
C GLU A 16 10.37 14.67 -10.61
N SER A 17 11.28 13.84 -10.10
CA SER A 17 12.33 14.13 -9.10
C SER A 17 11.94 13.93 -7.63
N SER A 18 11.84 12.67 -7.20
CA SER A 18 12.81 12.07 -6.23
C SER A 18 12.37 10.66 -5.83
N GLU A 19 13.37 9.82 -5.67
CA GLU A 19 13.35 8.36 -5.65
C GLU A 19 12.25 7.69 -4.81
N GLY A 20 11.56 6.76 -5.47
CA GLY A 20 10.71 5.75 -4.86
C GLY A 20 10.51 4.60 -5.83
N VAL A 21 11.55 4.26 -6.59
CA VAL A 21 11.56 3.05 -7.42
C VAL A 21 11.58 1.87 -6.45
N VAL A 22 10.41 1.37 -6.11
CA VAL A 22 10.29 -0.03 -5.69
C VAL A 22 10.42 -0.81 -6.99
N THR A 23 11.66 -1.06 -7.41
CA THR A 23 11.92 -2.04 -8.44
C THR A 23 11.21 -3.32 -7.97
N PRO A 24 10.34 -3.94 -8.79
CA PRO A 24 10.01 -5.33 -8.58
C PRO A 24 11.34 -6.07 -8.68
N LEU A 25 11.95 -6.35 -7.53
CA LEU A 25 13.12 -7.18 -7.45
C LEU A 25 12.68 -8.49 -8.09
N GLU A 26 13.24 -8.78 -9.27
CA GLU A 26 12.96 -9.99 -10.05
C GLU A 26 13.66 -11.17 -9.34
N SER A 27 13.24 -11.39 -8.09
CA SER A 27 13.63 -12.51 -7.27
C SER A 27 12.83 -13.70 -7.78
N THR A 28 13.50 -14.84 -7.89
CA THR A 28 12.89 -16.14 -8.16
C THR A 28 11.99 -16.50 -6.98
N ALA A 29 10.79 -15.90 -6.94
CA ALA A 29 9.85 -16.06 -5.85
C ALA A 29 9.51 -17.54 -5.68
N ALA A 30 9.52 -18.00 -4.43
CA ALA A 30 9.22 -19.39 -4.12
C ALA A 30 7.79 -19.74 -4.57
N LYS A 31 7.56 -20.98 -5.01
CA LYS A 31 6.23 -21.42 -5.46
C LYS A 31 5.32 -21.88 -4.31
N ASP A 32 5.90 -22.20 -3.14
CA ASP A 32 5.18 -22.82 -2.03
C ASP A 32 5.71 -22.32 -0.67
N ASN A 33 4.86 -22.41 0.37
CA ASN A 33 5.12 -21.93 1.73
C ASN A 33 5.56 -23.03 2.71
N ARG A 34 5.78 -24.28 2.25
CA ARG A 34 6.09 -25.45 3.12
C ARG A 34 7.27 -25.25 4.07
N HIS A 35 8.25 -24.44 3.70
CA HIS A 35 9.46 -24.18 4.48
C HIS A 35 9.41 -22.86 5.28
N ILE A 36 8.25 -22.21 5.33
CA ILE A 36 8.05 -20.99 6.13
C ILE A 36 7.61 -21.41 7.53
N VAL A 37 8.46 -21.16 8.51
CA VAL A 37 8.15 -21.35 9.93
C VAL A 37 7.70 -20.02 10.51
N ASP A 38 6.59 -20.04 11.25
CA ASP A 38 6.11 -18.88 11.98
C ASP A 38 6.92 -18.72 13.27
N SER A 39 7.70 -17.64 13.35
CA SER A 39 8.49 -17.26 14.51
C SER A 39 8.43 -15.74 14.68
N THR A 40 8.47 -15.28 15.93
CA THR A 40 8.53 -13.86 16.28
C THR A 40 9.81 -13.20 15.74
N ASP A 41 10.89 -13.97 15.60
CA ASP A 41 12.21 -13.50 15.13
C ASP A 41 12.25 -13.24 13.61
N ASN A 42 11.17 -13.55 12.89
CA ASN A 42 11.09 -13.35 11.45
C ASN A 42 11.20 -11.86 11.06
N GLN A 43 10.89 -10.95 11.97
CA GLN A 43 11.04 -9.51 11.80
C GLN A 43 12.11 -8.97 12.75
N LYS A 44 13.19 -8.41 12.20
CA LYS A 44 14.33 -7.92 12.99
C LYS A 44 14.11 -6.58 13.71
N LEU A 45 13.14 -5.78 13.25
CA LEU A 45 12.85 -4.44 13.79
C LEU A 45 11.72 -4.54 14.80
N ASP A 46 11.91 -3.97 15.99
CA ASP A 46 10.87 -3.90 17.01
C ASP A 46 9.99 -2.65 16.87
N TYR A 47 8.92 -2.58 17.64
CA TYR A 47 8.01 -1.45 17.69
C TYR A 47 8.71 -0.13 18.05
N GLU A 48 9.61 -0.16 19.04
CA GLU A 48 10.33 1.06 19.45
C GLU A 48 11.29 1.57 18.37
N ASP A 49 11.91 0.67 17.59
CA ASP A 49 12.72 1.06 16.44
C ASP A 49 11.87 1.72 15.35
N ILE A 50 10.70 1.16 15.05
CA ILE A 50 9.77 1.75 14.09
C ILE A 50 9.27 3.12 14.57
N ARG A 51 9.11 3.29 15.89
CA ARG A 51 8.70 4.56 16.49
C ARG A 51 9.80 5.60 16.38
N SER A 52 11.06 5.24 16.66
CA SER A 52 12.19 6.13 16.53
C SER A 52 12.39 6.57 15.07
N LEU A 53 12.25 5.67 14.10
CA LEU A 53 12.28 5.98 12.66
C LEU A 53 11.18 6.96 12.23
N ARG A 54 9.99 6.86 12.83
CA ARG A 54 8.91 7.81 12.58
C ARG A 54 9.22 9.17 13.19
N SER A 55 9.80 9.19 14.39
CA SER A 55 10.19 10.42 15.09
C SER A 55 11.38 11.12 14.45
N SER A 56 12.29 10.40 13.79
CA SER A 56 13.41 10.98 13.04
C SER A 56 13.00 11.63 11.72
N GLY A 57 11.72 11.51 11.32
CA GLY A 57 11.22 12.07 10.07
C GLY A 57 11.62 11.28 8.82
N THR A 58 12.05 10.03 8.99
CA THR A 58 12.37 9.11 7.89
C THR A 58 11.15 8.93 7.00
N SER A 59 11.36 8.91 5.68
CA SER A 59 10.24 8.78 4.73
C SER A 59 9.51 7.45 4.91
N GLY A 60 8.19 7.43 4.69
CA GLY A 60 7.41 6.21 4.78
C GLY A 60 7.88 5.11 3.82
N ASN A 61 8.53 5.50 2.71
CA ASN A 61 9.14 4.59 1.74
C ASN A 61 10.40 3.92 2.31
N GLU A 62 11.29 4.69 2.93
CA GLU A 62 12.50 4.17 3.58
C GLU A 62 12.16 3.16 4.68
N ILE A 63 11.18 3.48 5.54
CA ILE A 63 10.68 2.56 6.58
C ILE A 63 10.18 1.26 5.93
N LEU A 64 9.53 1.34 4.78
CA LEU A 64 9.01 0.17 4.07
C LEU A 64 10.13 -0.70 3.51
N THR A 65 11.15 -0.08 2.91
CA THR A 65 12.36 -0.76 2.42
C THR A 65 13.09 -1.46 3.55
N GLU A 66 13.26 -0.81 4.70
CA GLU A 66 13.88 -1.42 5.88
C GLU A 66 13.07 -2.59 6.42
N LEU A 67 11.74 -2.47 6.46
CA LEU A 67 10.84 -3.55 6.89
C LEU A 67 10.87 -4.76 5.96
N VAL A 68 11.08 -4.56 4.66
CA VAL A 68 11.25 -5.64 3.68
C VAL A 68 12.61 -6.30 3.86
N ARG A 69 13.69 -5.49 3.96
CA ARG A 69 15.06 -5.97 4.19
C ARG A 69 15.21 -6.72 5.53
N GLY A 70 14.46 -6.31 6.54
CA GLY A 70 14.47 -6.91 7.87
C GLY A 70 13.64 -8.19 8.02
N ASN A 71 12.94 -8.65 6.98
CA ASN A 71 12.11 -9.84 7.01
C ASN A 71 12.88 -11.07 6.49
N ALA A 72 13.18 -12.02 7.39
CA ALA A 72 13.99 -13.19 7.09
C ALA A 72 13.36 -14.17 6.07
N ASN A 73 12.03 -14.15 5.92
CA ASN A 73 11.29 -15.06 5.05
C ASN A 73 10.69 -14.34 3.83
N PHE A 74 11.12 -13.13 3.51
CA PHE A 74 10.54 -12.37 2.39
C PHE A 74 10.80 -13.06 1.04
N ASP A 75 12.03 -13.49 0.79
CA ASP A 75 12.41 -14.13 -0.48
C ASP A 75 11.80 -15.54 -0.63
N LYS A 76 11.52 -16.20 0.50
CA LYS A 76 10.87 -17.53 0.53
C LYS A 76 9.36 -17.48 0.30
N LYS A 77 8.77 -16.30 0.21
CA LYS A 77 7.33 -16.14 -0.05
C LYS A 77 7.03 -16.23 -1.54
N THR A 78 5.80 -16.62 -1.86
CA THR A 78 5.27 -16.51 -3.22
C THR A 78 5.16 -15.05 -3.65
N LYS A 79 5.21 -14.80 -4.96
CA LYS A 79 5.08 -13.45 -5.54
C LYS A 79 3.85 -12.71 -5.01
N PHE A 80 2.68 -13.37 -5.04
CA PHE A 80 1.46 -12.83 -4.47
C PHE A 80 1.56 -12.52 -2.98
N SER A 81 2.27 -13.35 -2.21
CA SER A 81 2.47 -13.14 -0.77
C SER A 81 3.42 -11.98 -0.47
N GLN A 82 4.45 -11.78 -1.31
CA GLN A 82 5.34 -10.62 -1.24
C GLN A 82 4.57 -9.32 -1.54
N GLU A 83 3.83 -9.27 -2.65
CA GLU A 83 3.01 -8.11 -3.04
C GLU A 83 1.96 -7.77 -1.98
N LYS A 84 1.30 -8.81 -1.42
CA LYS A 84 0.35 -8.66 -0.31
C LYS A 84 1.03 -8.07 0.93
N TYR A 85 2.24 -8.52 1.27
CA TYR A 85 3.01 -8.01 2.40
C TYR A 85 3.36 -6.54 2.19
N VAL A 86 3.92 -6.19 1.03
CA VAL A 86 4.28 -4.82 0.66
C VAL A 86 3.05 -3.91 0.70
N SER A 87 1.93 -4.32 0.10
CA SER A 87 0.68 -3.55 0.12
C SER A 87 0.16 -3.30 1.54
N LYS A 88 0.26 -4.30 2.43
CA LYS A 88 -0.13 -4.16 3.84
C LYS A 88 0.76 -3.17 4.58
N LYS A 89 2.08 -3.21 4.37
CA LYS A 89 3.02 -2.27 4.99
C LYS A 89 2.89 -0.86 4.40
N ARG A 90 2.67 -0.74 3.09
CA ARG A 90 2.37 0.51 2.39
C ARG A 90 1.21 1.23 3.03
N LYS A 91 0.07 0.56 3.19
CA LYS A 91 -1.12 1.15 3.83
C LYS A 91 -0.91 1.56 5.29
N ARG A 92 0.05 0.95 6.01
CA ARG A 92 0.31 1.25 7.43
C ARG A 92 1.32 2.37 7.64
N HIS A 93 2.31 2.49 6.76
CA HIS A 93 3.46 3.40 6.94
C HIS A 93 3.44 4.58 5.96
N LEU A 94 2.67 4.50 4.87
CA LEU A 94 2.45 5.61 3.94
C LEU A 94 1.01 6.10 4.08
N SER A 95 0.87 7.26 4.72
CA SER A 95 -0.40 7.97 4.83
C SER A 95 -0.56 8.88 3.62
N LEU A 96 -1.02 8.32 2.51
CA LEU A 96 -1.30 9.06 1.29
C LEU A 96 -2.78 9.46 1.24
N PHE A 97 -3.06 10.69 0.85
CA PHE A 97 -4.40 11.18 0.56
C PHE A 97 -4.39 11.94 -0.76
N THR A 98 -5.51 11.90 -1.47
CA THR A 98 -5.69 12.60 -2.73
C THR A 98 -6.84 13.57 -2.57
N ILE A 99 -6.69 14.78 -3.14
CA ILE A 99 -7.73 15.79 -3.18
C ILE A 99 -8.43 15.68 -4.53
N GLU A 100 -9.71 15.27 -4.49
CA GLU A 100 -10.54 15.09 -5.69
C GLU A 100 -11.63 16.16 -5.75
N LYS A 101 -12.06 16.52 -6.96
CA LYS A 101 -13.20 17.43 -7.14
C LYS A 101 -14.50 16.74 -6.67
N PRO A 102 -15.43 17.48 -6.02
CA PRO A 102 -16.69 16.91 -5.60
C PRO A 102 -17.50 16.48 -6.82
N CYS A 103 -17.79 15.19 -6.90
CA CYS A 103 -18.63 14.57 -7.91
C CYS A 103 -19.74 13.79 -7.21
N THR A 104 -20.94 13.72 -7.79
CA THR A 104 -22.08 12.99 -7.23
C THR A 104 -21.70 11.56 -6.83
N ARG A 105 -20.88 10.87 -7.65
CA ARG A 105 -20.37 9.52 -7.34
C ARG A 105 -19.59 9.47 -6.02
N ILE A 106 -18.61 10.36 -5.87
CA ILE A 106 -17.74 10.43 -4.68
C ILE A 106 -18.56 10.83 -3.46
N LEU A 107 -19.48 11.80 -3.62
CA LEU A 107 -20.37 12.24 -2.55
C LEU A 107 -21.28 11.11 -2.10
N CYS A 108 -21.95 10.39 -3.01
CA CYS A 108 -22.79 9.24 -2.65
C CYS A 108 -21.99 8.16 -1.91
N GLU A 109 -20.81 7.79 -2.40
CA GLU A 109 -19.96 6.79 -1.73
C GLU A 109 -19.51 7.24 -0.33
N LEU A 110 -19.13 8.51 -0.19
CA LEU A 110 -18.72 9.11 1.08
C LEU A 110 -19.88 9.11 2.09
N TYR A 111 -21.06 9.60 1.69
CA TYR A 111 -22.23 9.66 2.57
C TYR A 111 -22.72 8.26 2.94
N SER A 112 -22.71 7.29 2.02
CA SER A 112 -23.04 5.89 2.32
C SER A 112 -22.07 5.23 3.31
N LYS A 113 -20.80 5.64 3.36
CA LYS A 113 -19.82 5.10 4.32
C LYS A 113 -19.85 5.82 5.67
N LEU A 114 -19.95 7.15 5.66
CA LEU A 114 -19.80 8.00 6.85
C LEU A 114 -21.13 8.30 7.56
N ARG A 115 -22.23 8.45 6.81
CA ARG A 115 -23.55 8.91 7.28
C ARG A 115 -24.69 8.09 6.67
N ARG A 116 -24.72 6.79 6.97
CA ARG A 116 -25.82 5.88 6.55
C ARG A 116 -27.19 6.28 7.09
N ASP A 117 -27.23 7.05 8.15
CA ASP A 117 -28.44 7.57 8.79
C ASP A 117 -29.16 8.63 7.93
N LYS A 118 -28.43 9.37 7.09
CA LYS A 118 -28.96 10.51 6.33
C LYS A 118 -29.26 10.19 4.87
N CYS A 119 -28.62 9.17 4.31
CA CYS A 119 -28.99 8.62 3.02
C CYS A 119 -29.82 7.36 3.26
N MET A 120 -31.10 7.38 2.86
CA MET A 120 -31.89 6.15 2.68
C MET A 120 -31.03 5.15 1.90
N TYR A 121 -31.04 3.87 2.29
CA TYR A 121 -30.13 2.83 1.79
C TYR A 121 -30.19 2.74 0.24
N VAL A 122 -29.41 3.57 -0.45
CA VAL A 122 -29.30 3.53 -1.91
C VAL A 122 -28.43 2.33 -2.21
N VAL A 123 -29.09 1.20 -2.43
CA VAL A 123 -28.48 0.02 -3.03
C VAL A 123 -28.07 0.43 -4.43
N ALA A 124 -26.76 0.52 -4.67
CA ALA A 124 -26.20 0.50 -6.01
C ALA A 124 -25.94 -0.95 -6.43
#